data_AF-A0A2R6NE02-F1
#
_entry.id   AF-A0A2R6NE02-F1
#
_cell.length_a   1.000
_cell.length_b   1.000
_cell.length_c   1.000
_cell.angle_alpha   90.00
_cell.angle_beta   90.00
_cell.angle_gamma   90.00
#
_symmetry.space_group_name_H-M   'P 1'
#
loop_
_entity.id
_entity.type
_entity.pdbx_description
1 polymer ?
#
loop_
_entity_poly.entity_id
_entity_poly.type
_entity_poly.pdbx_seq_one_letter_code
_entity_poly.pdbx_strand_id
1 'polypeptide(L)'
;MSKSFSAIDGTDEEGIDREAFTPGIEPQATWCPGCGDFGVLKALKGAMPEIGRTPDETLLVTGIGCSGKLSSYFESYGFHSIHGRSLPVARAAKLANPGLEVIAAGGDGDGYGIGGNHFMHTARENHDMLYI
;
A
#
# COMPACT_ATOMS: atom_id res chain seq x y z
N MET A 1 17.76 -8.94 -13.50
CA MET A 1 18.91 -8.18 -14.02
C MET A 1 19.51 -7.40 -12.86
N SER A 2 20.79 -7.64 -12.57
CA SER A 2 21.53 -7.05 -11.46
C SER A 2 21.68 -5.54 -11.66
N LYS A 3 21.25 -4.70 -10.72
CA LYS A 3 21.68 -3.30 -10.68
C LYS A 3 23.14 -3.29 -10.24
N SER A 4 24.04 -2.99 -11.16
CA SER A 4 25.46 -2.78 -10.92
C SER A 4 25.67 -1.50 -10.11
N PHE A 5 26.55 -1.56 -9.10
CA PHE A 5 27.02 -0.38 -8.37
C PHE A 5 27.95 0.42 -9.30
N SER A 6 27.50 1.59 -9.79
CA SER A 6 28.32 2.55 -10.54
C SER A 6 28.67 3.72 -9.63
N ALA A 7 29.96 3.97 -9.43
CA ALA A 7 30.50 5.00 -8.53
C ALA A 7 30.68 6.38 -9.21
N ILE A 8 30.24 6.52 -10.47
CA ILE A 8 30.52 7.67 -11.34
C ILE A 8 29.46 7.76 -12.43
N ASP A 9 28.20 7.95 -12.05
CA ASP A 9 27.20 8.55 -12.93
C ASP A 9 26.38 9.52 -12.07
N GLY A 10 26.57 10.81 -12.30
CA GLY A 10 25.79 11.87 -11.68
C GLY A 10 24.38 11.91 -12.24
N THR A 11 23.55 10.94 -11.89
CA THR A 11 22.14 11.23 -11.66
C THR A 11 22.05 11.70 -10.23
N ASP A 12 21.62 12.94 -10.03
CA ASP A 12 21.14 13.37 -8.72
C ASP A 12 20.12 12.32 -8.25
N GLU A 13 20.48 11.41 -7.33
CA GLU A 13 19.51 10.68 -6.54
C GLU A 13 18.89 11.71 -5.59
N GLU A 14 18.09 12.62 -6.15
CA GLU A 14 17.14 13.40 -5.37
C GLU A 14 16.26 12.35 -4.69
N GLY A 15 16.50 12.14 -3.39
CA GLY A 15 15.70 11.24 -2.58
C GLY A 15 14.22 11.57 -2.77
N ILE A 16 13.38 10.54 -2.82
CA ILE A 16 11.92 10.74 -2.96
C ILE A 16 11.45 11.64 -1.82
N ASP A 17 10.71 12.68 -2.16
CA ASP A 17 10.13 13.62 -1.20
C ASP A 17 9.35 12.84 -0.12
N ARG A 18 9.57 13.16 1.16
CA ARG A 18 8.91 12.44 2.27
C ARG A 18 7.41 12.66 2.26
N GLU A 19 7.00 13.77 1.67
CA GLU A 19 5.62 14.16 1.49
C GLU A 19 5.00 13.63 0.18
N ALA A 20 5.74 12.88 -0.66
CA ALA A 20 5.26 12.37 -1.95
C ALA A 20 3.97 11.53 -1.85
N PHE A 21 3.77 10.84 -0.73
CA PHE A 21 2.58 10.01 -0.47
C PHE A 21 1.44 10.77 0.25
N THR A 22 1.56 12.09 0.35
CA THR A 22 0.54 12.97 0.93
C THR A 22 -0.25 13.66 -0.18
N PRO A 23 -1.59 13.48 -0.23
CA PRO A 23 -2.40 14.14 -1.24
C PRO A 23 -2.31 15.67 -1.14
N GLY A 24 -2.16 16.34 -2.29
CA GLY A 24 -2.04 17.82 -2.32
C GLY A 24 -3.27 18.55 -1.77
N ILE A 25 -4.45 17.92 -1.83
CA ILE A 25 -5.64 18.31 -1.07
C ILE A 25 -5.95 17.14 -0.15
N GLU A 26 -5.49 17.20 1.11
CA GLU A 26 -5.77 16.14 2.08
C GLU A 26 -7.27 16.13 2.42
N PRO A 27 -7.99 15.03 2.13
CA PRO A 27 -9.38 14.93 2.52
C PRO A 27 -9.47 14.82 4.03
N GLN A 28 -10.49 15.46 4.62
CA GLN A 28 -10.70 15.39 6.06
C GLN A 28 -10.85 13.92 6.50
N ALA A 29 -9.93 13.46 7.34
CA ALA A 29 -9.99 12.12 7.88
C ALA A 29 -11.26 11.95 8.72
N THR A 30 -11.96 10.84 8.46
CA THR A 30 -13.24 10.52 9.13
C THR A 30 -13.07 9.51 10.26
N TRP A 31 -11.84 9.17 10.62
CA TRP A 31 -11.52 8.38 11.80
C TRP A 31 -11.73 9.19 13.08
N CYS A 32 -12.02 8.47 14.17
CA CYS A 32 -12.18 9.08 15.48
C CYS A 32 -10.89 9.77 15.95
N PRO A 33 -10.95 10.87 16.71
CA PRO A 33 -9.77 11.44 17.36
C PRO A 33 -9.05 10.39 18.20
N GLY A 34 -7.74 10.23 17.98
CA GLY A 34 -6.92 9.21 18.66
C GLY A 34 -6.98 7.80 18.07
N CYS A 35 -7.63 7.61 16.91
CA CYS A 35 -7.64 6.33 16.21
C CYS A 35 -6.22 5.90 15.77
N GLY A 36 -5.92 4.60 15.88
CA GLY A 36 -4.63 4.03 15.50
C GLY A 36 -4.34 4.06 13.99
N ASP A 37 -5.38 4.12 13.14
CA ASP A 37 -5.24 4.18 11.68
C ASP A 37 -4.43 5.40 11.22
N PHE A 38 -4.45 6.51 11.99
CA PHE A 38 -3.57 7.66 11.75
C PHE A 38 -2.09 7.30 11.88
N GLY A 39 -1.74 6.45 12.84
CA GLY A 39 -0.38 5.96 13.04
C GLY A 39 0.05 5.04 11.90
N VAL A 40 -0.83 4.14 11.47
CA VAL A 40 -0.58 3.24 10.32
C VAL A 40 -0.37 4.05 9.05
N LEU A 41 -1.23 5.03 8.76
CA LEU A 41 -1.09 5.92 7.60
C LEU A 41 0.24 6.68 7.63
N LYS A 42 0.60 7.26 8.78
CA LYS A 42 1.85 8.01 8.94
C LYS A 42 3.07 7.11 8.72
N ALA A 43 3.06 5.90 9.27
CA ALA A 43 4.14 4.94 9.09
C ALA A 43 4.27 4.51 7.62
N LEU A 44 3.15 4.24 6.96
CA LEU A 44 3.13 3.88 5.55
C LEU A 44 3.68 5.01 4.67
N LYS A 45 3.20 6.26 4.84
CA LYS A 45 3.72 7.43 4.13
C LYS A 45 5.23 7.61 4.32
N GLY A 46 5.74 7.40 5.54
CA GLY A 46 7.16 7.52 5.84
C GLY A 46 8.05 6.41 5.27
N ALA A 47 7.55 5.18 5.22
CA ALA A 47 8.31 4.02 4.77
C ALA A 47 8.54 3.99 3.25
N MET A 48 7.59 4.51 2.47
CA MET A 48 7.60 4.35 1.01
C MET A 48 8.74 5.11 0.31
N PRO A 49 9.04 6.37 0.65
CA PRO A 49 10.24 7.06 0.17
C PRO A 49 11.54 6.35 0.59
N GLU A 50 11.58 5.76 1.80
CA GLU A 50 12.76 5.05 2.31
C GLU A 50 13.07 3.76 1.54
N ILE A 51 12.05 3.11 0.98
CA ILE A 51 12.24 1.94 0.09
C ILE A 51 12.42 2.33 -1.38
N GLY A 52 12.47 3.62 -1.70
CA GLY A 52 12.74 4.13 -3.06
C GLY A 52 11.61 3.90 -4.06
N ARG A 53 10.35 3.91 -3.59
CA ARG A 53 9.15 3.76 -4.44
C ARG A 53 8.38 5.06 -4.57
N THR A 54 7.94 5.40 -5.77
CA THR A 54 7.11 6.57 -6.02
C THR A 54 5.61 6.25 -5.96
N PRO A 55 4.74 7.26 -5.80
CA PRO A 55 3.28 7.08 -5.84
C PRO A 55 2.77 6.39 -7.12
N ASP A 56 3.35 6.68 -8.28
CA ASP A 56 2.97 6.09 -9.56
C ASP A 56 3.43 4.64 -9.76
N GLU A 57 4.40 4.19 -8.95
CA GLU A 57 4.85 2.79 -8.88
C GLU A 57 4.11 1.98 -7.81
N THR A 58 3.20 2.60 -7.06
CA THR A 58 2.54 1.99 -5.90
C THR A 58 1.04 1.82 -6.13
N LEU A 59 0.51 0.65 -5.72
CA LEU A 59 -0.92 0.38 -5.66
C LEU A 59 -1.34 -0.03 -4.25
N LEU A 60 -2.23 0.74 -3.64
CA LEU A 60 -2.86 0.44 -2.36
C LEU A 60 -4.29 -0.10 -2.56
N VAL A 61 -4.50 -1.38 -2.27
CA VAL A 61 -5.79 -2.05 -2.35
C VAL A 61 -6.40 -2.22 -0.96
N THR A 62 -7.56 -1.62 -0.70
CA THR A 62 -8.20 -1.69 0.60
C THR A 62 -9.48 -2.50 0.61
N GLY A 63 -9.79 -3.13 1.75
CA GLY A 63 -11.09 -3.76 2.01
C GLY A 63 -12.15 -2.76 2.51
N ILE A 64 -13.21 -3.26 3.15
CA ILE A 64 -14.27 -2.41 3.72
C ILE A 64 -14.11 -2.33 5.25
N GLY A 65 -14.11 -1.11 5.78
CA GLY A 65 -14.03 -0.83 7.21
C GLY A 65 -13.47 0.58 7.46
N CYS A 66 -13.25 0.93 8.74
CA CYS A 66 -12.50 2.15 9.07
C CYS A 66 -11.11 2.12 8.42
N SER A 67 -10.35 1.05 8.64
CA SER A 67 -9.03 0.83 8.02
C SER A 67 -9.06 0.87 6.48
N GLY A 68 -10.18 0.47 5.87
CA GLY A 68 -10.39 0.49 4.42
C GLY A 68 -10.26 1.88 3.78
N LYS A 69 -10.40 2.94 4.59
CA LYS A 69 -10.21 4.33 4.14
C LYS A 69 -8.75 4.74 3.95
N LEU A 70 -7.77 3.89 4.28
CA LEU A 70 -6.34 4.19 4.06
C LEU A 70 -6.05 4.68 2.63
N SER A 71 -6.64 4.04 1.61
CA SER A 71 -6.49 4.43 0.20
C SER A 71 -7.08 5.80 -0.15
N SER A 72 -7.92 6.38 0.71
CA SER A 72 -8.45 7.74 0.54
C SER A 72 -7.50 8.83 1.04
N TYR A 73 -6.49 8.48 1.84
CA TYR A 73 -5.59 9.43 2.52
C TYR A 73 -4.11 9.24 2.14
N PHE A 74 -3.84 8.35 1.18
CA PHE A 74 -2.51 7.94 0.76
C PHE A 74 -2.37 8.14 -0.76
N GLU A 75 -1.48 9.05 -1.17
CA GLU A 75 -1.30 9.42 -2.58
C GLU A 75 -0.58 8.28 -3.32
N SER A 76 -1.32 7.58 -4.18
CA SER A 76 -0.84 6.51 -5.08
C SER A 76 -2.03 6.06 -5.94
N TYR A 77 -1.84 5.04 -6.79
CA TYR A 77 -3.00 4.32 -7.29
C TYR A 77 -3.72 3.62 -6.13
N GLY A 78 -5.03 3.89 -5.97
CA GLY A 78 -5.85 3.32 -4.91
C GLY A 78 -7.02 2.50 -5.45
N PHE A 79 -7.28 1.33 -4.86
CA PHE A 79 -8.48 0.52 -5.16
C PHE A 79 -9.22 0.12 -3.88
N HIS A 80 -10.33 0.78 -3.58
CA HIS A 80 -11.22 0.42 -2.48
C HIS A 80 -12.14 -0.72 -2.93
N SER A 81 -11.77 -1.95 -2.59
CA SER A 81 -12.45 -3.17 -2.98
C SER A 81 -13.73 -3.44 -2.17
N ILE A 82 -14.35 -4.59 -2.38
CA ILE A 82 -15.49 -5.06 -1.57
C ILE A 82 -15.00 -5.82 -0.33
N HIS A 83 -15.90 -5.97 0.65
CA HIS A 83 -15.56 -6.49 1.98
C HIS A 83 -14.88 -7.87 1.91
N GLY A 84 -13.67 -7.96 2.45
CA GLY A 84 -12.82 -9.15 2.49
C GLY A 84 -12.22 -9.56 1.15
N ARG A 85 -12.16 -8.67 0.16
CA ARG A 85 -11.65 -8.99 -1.20
C ARG A 85 -10.45 -8.12 -1.61
N SER A 86 -9.78 -7.46 -0.68
CA SER A 86 -8.53 -6.73 -0.92
C SER A 86 -7.44 -7.66 -1.47
N LEU A 87 -7.23 -8.81 -0.84
CA LEU A 87 -6.18 -9.75 -1.20
C LEU A 87 -6.32 -10.40 -2.59
N PRO A 88 -7.49 -10.90 -3.03
CA PRO A 88 -7.66 -11.38 -4.39
C PRO A 88 -7.36 -10.33 -5.46
N VAL A 89 -7.79 -9.08 -5.23
CA VAL A 89 -7.54 -7.97 -6.15
C VAL A 89 -6.05 -7.61 -6.18
N ALA A 90 -5.42 -7.47 -5.03
CA ALA A 90 -4.00 -7.17 -4.92
C ALA A 90 -3.12 -8.26 -5.56
N ARG A 91 -3.44 -9.53 -5.33
CA ARG A 91 -2.79 -10.67 -6.00
C ARG A 91 -2.90 -10.57 -7.51
N ALA A 92 -4.10 -10.30 -8.02
CA ALA A 92 -4.32 -10.16 -9.46
C ALA A 92 -3.49 -8.99 -10.03
N ALA A 93 -3.43 -7.86 -9.33
CA ALA A 93 -2.62 -6.72 -9.74
C ALA A 93 -1.13 -7.07 -9.78
N LYS A 94 -0.60 -7.72 -8.74
CA LYS A 94 0.82 -8.12 -8.70
C LYS A 94 1.19 -9.14 -9.78
N LEU A 95 0.28 -10.08 -10.08
CA LEU A 95 0.48 -11.03 -11.18
C LEU A 95 0.42 -10.36 -12.56
N ALA A 96 -0.46 -9.36 -12.72
CA ALA A 96 -0.60 -8.64 -13.98
C ALA A 96 0.56 -7.68 -14.25
N ASN A 97 1.11 -7.04 -13.21
CA ASN A 97 2.26 -6.17 -13.29
C ASN A 97 3.25 -6.43 -12.14
N PRO A 98 4.25 -7.31 -12.34
CA PRO A 98 5.24 -7.64 -11.32
C PRO A 98 6.13 -6.45 -10.89
N GLY A 99 6.23 -5.40 -11.71
CA GLY A 99 7.02 -4.20 -11.40
C GLY A 99 6.36 -3.26 -10.41
N LEU A 100 5.05 -3.40 -10.18
CA LEU A 100 4.28 -2.57 -9.27
C LEU A 100 4.54 -2.97 -7.81
N GLU A 101 4.69 -1.97 -6.95
CA GLU A 101 4.67 -2.16 -5.50
C GLU A 101 3.22 -2.29 -5.04
N VAL A 102 2.80 -3.48 -4.62
CA VAL A 102 1.40 -3.75 -4.28
C VAL A 102 1.26 -3.93 -2.78
N ILE A 103 0.38 -3.12 -2.20
CA ILE A 103 0.05 -3.13 -0.79
C ILE A 103 -1.44 -3.38 -0.67
N ALA A 104 -1.81 -4.41 0.09
CA ALA A 104 -3.17 -4.62 0.52
C ALA A 104 -3.33 -4.18 1.98
N ALA A 105 -4.44 -3.56 2.33
CA ALA A 105 -4.72 -3.18 3.72
C ALA A 105 -6.17 -3.46 4.11
N GLY A 106 -6.39 -3.90 5.34
CA GLY A 106 -7.71 -4.25 5.84
C GLY A 106 -7.80 -4.28 7.36
N GLY A 107 -9.02 -4.30 7.87
CA GLY A 107 -9.26 -4.51 9.30
C GLY A 107 -9.16 -5.99 9.64
N ASP A 108 -9.15 -6.30 10.94
CA ASP A 108 -9.22 -7.67 11.46
C ASP A 108 -10.44 -8.44 10.93
N GLY A 109 -11.63 -7.85 10.96
CA GLY A 109 -12.85 -8.47 10.43
C GLY A 109 -12.86 -8.60 8.89
N ASP A 110 -12.22 -7.67 8.18
CA ASP A 110 -12.11 -7.72 6.71
C ASP A 110 -11.13 -8.83 6.28
N GLY A 111 -9.93 -8.85 6.87
CA GLY A 111 -8.85 -9.77 6.52
C GLY A 111 -8.98 -11.17 7.11
N TYR A 112 -9.20 -11.27 8.42
CA TYR A 112 -9.27 -12.55 9.14
C TYR A 112 -10.70 -13.07 9.31
N GLY A 113 -11.71 -12.21 9.19
CA GLY A 113 -13.11 -12.60 9.16
C GLY A 113 -13.56 -13.05 7.77
N ILE A 114 -14.32 -12.21 7.06
CA ILE A 114 -14.91 -12.55 5.75
C ILE A 114 -13.86 -12.81 4.65
N GLY A 115 -12.65 -12.25 4.80
CA GLY A 115 -11.51 -12.45 3.91
C GLY A 115 -10.61 -13.64 4.26
N GLY A 116 -10.87 -14.35 5.37
CA GLY A 116 -9.91 -15.30 5.95
C GLY A 116 -9.43 -16.40 5.00
N ASN A 117 -10.32 -16.93 4.15
CA ASN A 117 -9.92 -17.92 3.14
C ASN A 117 -8.92 -17.34 2.12
N HIS A 118 -9.11 -16.08 1.72
CA HIS A 118 -8.20 -15.42 0.79
C HIS A 118 -6.85 -15.12 1.46
N PHE A 119 -6.85 -14.75 2.74
CA PHE A 119 -5.63 -14.57 3.52
C PHE A 119 -4.74 -15.83 3.50
N MET A 120 -5.32 -16.97 3.87
CA MET A 120 -4.59 -18.25 3.92
C MET A 120 -4.00 -18.65 2.55
N HIS A 121 -4.77 -18.46 1.47
CA HIS A 121 -4.30 -18.79 0.14
C HIS A 121 -3.23 -17.82 -0.37
N THR A 122 -3.40 -16.50 -0.15
CA THR A 122 -2.39 -15.52 -0.55
C THR A 122 -1.06 -15.77 0.16
N ALA A 123 -1.09 -16.04 1.48
CA ALA A 123 0.12 -16.34 2.25
C ALA A 123 0.80 -17.64 1.75
N ARG A 124 0.03 -18.69 1.46
CA ARG A 124 0.56 -19.97 0.96
C ARG A 124 1.26 -19.84 -0.40
N GLU A 125 0.77 -18.94 -1.24
CA GLU A 125 1.28 -18.77 -2.60
C GLU A 125 2.44 -17.78 -2.72
N ASN A 126 2.75 -17.05 -1.64
CA ASN A 126 3.94 -16.22 -1.51
C ASN A 126 4.10 -15.18 -2.63
N HIS A 127 3.05 -14.41 -2.89
CA HIS A 127 3.11 -13.25 -3.79
C HIS A 127 3.97 -12.15 -3.17
N ASP A 128 4.79 -11.50 -3.98
CA ASP A 128 5.64 -10.36 -3.59
C ASP A 128 4.79 -9.10 -3.41
N MET A 129 4.09 -9.03 -2.28
CA MET A 129 3.22 -7.92 -1.90
C MET A 129 3.10 -7.84 -0.38
N LEU A 130 2.76 -6.65 0.12
CA LEU A 130 2.54 -6.41 1.55
C LEU A 130 1.04 -6.54 1.90
N TYR A 131 0.73 -7.09 3.08
CA TYR A 131 -0.61 -7.00 3.69
C TYR A 131 -0.51 -6.33 5.06
N ILE A 132 -1.35 -5.31 5.29
CA ILE A 132 -1.44 -4.51 6.53
C ILE A 132 -2.81 -4.71 7.18
#